data_AF-A0A964JCJ2-F1
#
_entry.id   AF-A0A964JCJ2-F1
#
_cell.length_a   1.000
_cell.length_b   1.000
_cell.length_c   1.000
_cell.angle_alpha   90.00
_cell.angle_beta   90.00
_cell.angle_gamma   90.00
#
_symmetry.space_group_name_H-M   'P 1'
#
loop_
_entity.id
_entity.type
_entity.pdbx_description
1 polymer ?
#
loop_
_entity_poly.entity_id
_entity_poly.type
_entity_poly.pdbx_seq_one_letter_code
_entity_poly.pdbx_strand_id
1 'polypeptide(L)'
;MADTSENPRRLPFWDRLRIPFRRRAETGTPATPTDTADTAAVAPRSRARLFRTVVFAVLAIVVLWYPIGMALIHEVDDDLNFGTTELVVPTNGSRAVAIAAALLQREVVDGHWTANDPFFMPGSALDNMPAFQQGIVQALARFGFELTDQIGRVRGSSRTDPDLQEAAGLLQYSGNKWIFDFSTSLAPTATSEAQYTRARRALIDYNQRLSQGQAVFERRADNLQATLDRIALDIGSSSATLDQAVANPHGWFDMRADDIFYGVKGQMYAYYLILRELQKDFANVIVERDLQGAYAQLLDSMAHAAGLSPWVVVNGAPDAQFEASHLASEGFYLMRSRTQLREITTILQK
;
A
#
# COMPACT_ATOMS: atom_id res chain seq x y z
N MET A 1 -82.94 -22.99 -15.38
CA MET A 1 -82.62 -24.14 -14.50
C MET A 1 -81.13 -24.02 -14.21
N ALA A 2 -80.72 -23.36 -13.12
CA ALA A 2 -80.41 -23.97 -11.83
C ALA A 2 -79.46 -25.17 -12.04
N ASP A 3 -78.18 -25.13 -11.67
CA ASP A 3 -77.73 -25.03 -10.28
C ASP A 3 -76.24 -24.59 -10.18
N THR A 4 -75.97 -23.88 -9.10
CA THR A 4 -74.73 -23.27 -8.64
C THR A 4 -74.07 -24.18 -7.60
N SER A 5 -72.76 -24.45 -7.71
CA SER A 5 -71.97 -24.88 -6.55
C SER A 5 -70.69 -24.03 -6.44
N GLU A 6 -70.82 -22.94 -5.67
CA GLU A 6 -69.71 -22.14 -5.17
C GLU A 6 -68.98 -22.89 -4.04
N ASN A 7 -67.66 -22.87 -4.11
CA ASN A 7 -66.72 -23.33 -3.11
C ASN A 7 -66.63 -22.33 -1.94
N PRO A 8 -66.77 -22.74 -0.66
CA PRO A 8 -66.92 -21.80 0.46
C PRO A 8 -65.65 -21.01 0.78
N ARG A 9 -65.82 -19.68 0.81
CA ARG A 9 -64.84 -18.67 1.22
C ARG A 9 -64.39 -18.91 2.66
N ARG A 10 -63.06 -18.91 2.86
CA ARG A 10 -62.40 -18.88 4.17
C ARG A 10 -62.71 -17.54 4.85
N LEU A 11 -63.32 -17.59 6.04
CA LEU A 11 -63.51 -16.43 6.90
C LEU A 11 -62.18 -16.05 7.59
N PRO A 12 -61.89 -14.75 7.75
CA PRO A 12 -60.63 -14.27 8.32
C PRO A 12 -60.51 -14.55 9.83
N PHE A 13 -59.27 -14.82 10.23
CA PHE A 13 -58.75 -15.16 11.57
C PHE A 13 -59.21 -14.27 12.75
N TRP A 14 -59.77 -13.08 12.48
CA TRP A 14 -60.06 -12.06 13.49
C TRP A 14 -61.41 -12.20 14.22
N ASP A 15 -62.28 -13.14 13.85
CA ASP A 15 -63.58 -13.35 14.52
C ASP A 15 -63.53 -14.22 15.79
N ARG A 16 -62.35 -14.68 16.23
CA ARG A 16 -62.18 -15.53 17.43
C ARG A 16 -61.91 -14.79 18.75
N LEU A 17 -62.06 -13.46 18.80
CA LEU A 17 -61.79 -12.66 20.01
C LEU A 17 -62.99 -11.89 20.56
N ARG A 18 -64.22 -12.43 20.40
CA ARG A 18 -65.40 -11.93 21.12
C ARG A 18 -65.58 -12.64 22.45
N ILE A 19 -65.13 -12.01 23.53
CA ILE A 19 -65.44 -12.39 24.91
C ILE A 19 -66.88 -11.94 25.22
N PRO A 20 -67.74 -12.78 25.84
CA PRO A 20 -69.13 -12.44 26.07
C PRO A 20 -69.30 -11.38 27.17
N PHE A 21 -70.01 -10.30 26.83
CA PHE A 21 -70.50 -9.29 27.76
C PHE A 21 -71.62 -9.91 28.62
N ARG A 22 -71.34 -10.16 29.91
CA ARG A 22 -72.36 -10.57 30.89
C ARG A 22 -72.83 -9.33 31.65
N ARG A 23 -74.01 -8.82 31.29
CA ARG A 23 -74.75 -7.85 32.11
C ARG A 23 -75.20 -8.52 33.40
N ARG A 24 -74.90 -7.92 34.54
CA ARG A 24 -75.70 -8.06 35.76
C ARG A 24 -75.99 -6.66 36.30
N ALA A 25 -77.28 -6.33 36.30
CA ALA A 25 -77.83 -5.18 36.98
C ALA A 25 -78.14 -5.58 38.44
N GLU A 26 -77.91 -4.66 39.37
CA GLU A 26 -78.54 -4.48 40.70
C GLU A 26 -77.66 -3.47 41.47
N THR A 27 -77.98 -2.17 41.43
CA THR A 27 -78.74 -1.37 42.43
C THR A 27 -78.13 -1.33 43.83
N GLY A 28 -77.62 -0.16 44.24
CA GLY A 28 -77.39 0.15 45.66
C GLY A 28 -76.31 1.22 45.95
N THR A 29 -76.73 2.49 45.98
CA THR A 29 -76.34 3.60 46.89
C THR A 29 -74.86 4.00 47.12
N PRO A 30 -74.48 5.30 47.06
CA PRO A 30 -73.10 5.75 47.22
C PRO A 30 -72.71 5.99 48.70
N ALA A 31 -71.50 5.60 49.08
CA ALA A 31 -70.85 6.06 50.30
C ALA A 31 -69.35 6.32 50.05
N THR A 32 -68.86 7.36 50.72
CA THR A 32 -67.66 8.18 50.48
C THR A 32 -66.33 7.54 50.97
N PRO A 33 -65.19 8.28 50.91
CA PRO A 33 -63.99 7.97 50.13
C PRO A 33 -62.96 7.10 50.87
N THR A 34 -62.23 6.26 50.15
CA THR A 34 -61.06 5.56 50.72
C THR A 34 -59.94 5.45 49.69
N ASP A 35 -58.77 5.92 50.12
CA ASP A 35 -57.42 5.52 49.70
C ASP A 35 -57.18 5.27 48.21
N THR A 36 -56.65 6.29 47.53
CA THR A 36 -55.79 6.05 46.37
C THR A 36 -54.44 5.51 46.85
N ALA A 37 -54.39 4.20 47.05
CA ALA A 37 -53.15 3.45 47.05
C ALA A 37 -52.58 3.40 45.62
N ASP A 38 -51.26 3.62 45.55
CA ASP A 38 -50.33 3.39 44.46
C ASP A 38 -50.84 2.64 43.21
N THR A 39 -50.78 3.33 42.07
CA THR A 39 -50.32 2.71 40.82
C THR A 39 -49.26 3.60 40.21
N ALA A 40 -48.04 3.47 40.74
CA ALA A 40 -46.85 3.97 40.08
C ALA A 40 -46.74 3.31 38.69
N ALA A 41 -47.05 4.07 37.64
CA ALA A 41 -46.72 3.70 36.28
C ALA A 41 -45.19 3.55 36.18
N VAL A 42 -44.70 2.31 36.18
CA VAL A 42 -43.29 2.01 35.91
C VAL A 42 -43.02 2.37 34.45
N ALA A 43 -42.62 3.62 34.22
CA ALA A 43 -42.22 4.14 32.93
C ALA A 43 -41.09 3.27 32.33
N PRO A 44 -41.00 3.12 30.99
CA PRO A 44 -40.04 2.26 30.29
C PRO A 44 -38.63 2.87 30.26
N ARG A 45 -38.13 3.34 31.41
CA ARG A 45 -36.83 4.02 31.56
C ARG A 45 -35.64 3.09 31.29
N SER A 46 -35.80 1.78 31.45
CA SER A 46 -34.74 0.79 31.22
C SER A 46 -34.43 0.58 29.74
N ARG A 47 -35.46 0.53 28.88
CA ARG A 47 -35.29 0.36 27.42
C ARG A 47 -34.62 1.57 26.77
N ALA A 48 -34.97 2.79 27.22
CA ALA A 48 -34.34 4.02 26.72
C ALA A 48 -32.87 4.18 27.15
N ARG A 49 -32.53 3.78 28.39
CA ARG A 49 -31.13 3.75 28.85
C ARG A 49 -30.31 2.69 28.11
N LEU A 50 -30.84 1.48 27.96
CA LEU A 50 -30.20 0.40 27.22
C LEU A 50 -29.96 0.81 25.75
N PHE A 51 -30.95 1.38 25.09
CA PHE A 51 -30.81 1.91 23.73
C PHE A 51 -29.70 2.96 23.63
N ARG A 52 -29.67 3.93 24.55
CA ARG A 52 -28.59 4.93 24.60
C ARG A 52 -27.22 4.29 24.80
N THR A 53 -27.08 3.35 25.74
CA THR A 53 -25.83 2.65 25.98
C THR A 53 -25.36 1.86 24.75
N VAL A 54 -26.28 1.16 24.06
CA VAL A 54 -25.96 0.45 22.82
C VAL A 54 -25.52 1.42 21.72
N VAL A 55 -26.22 2.54 21.54
CA VAL A 55 -25.84 3.57 20.56
C VAL A 55 -24.46 4.15 20.87
N PHE A 56 -24.18 4.48 22.14
CA PHE A 56 -22.86 4.96 22.56
C PHE A 56 -21.77 3.91 22.36
N ALA A 57 -22.05 2.63 22.65
CA ALA A 57 -21.10 1.54 22.43
C ALA A 57 -20.80 1.35 20.94
N VAL A 58 -21.81 1.39 20.07
CA VAL A 58 -21.63 1.31 18.61
C VAL A 58 -20.85 2.51 18.08
N LEU A 59 -21.17 3.73 18.54
CA LEU A 59 -20.40 4.93 18.19
C LEU A 59 -18.95 4.83 18.64
N ALA A 60 -18.70 4.34 19.86
CA ALA A 60 -17.34 4.13 20.36
C ALA A 60 -16.60 3.10 19.50
N ILE A 61 -17.23 1.99 19.10
CA ILE A 61 -16.62 1.00 18.20
C ILE A 61 -16.27 1.65 16.85
N VAL A 62 -17.18 2.41 16.24
CA VAL A 62 -16.92 3.08 14.95
C VAL A 62 -15.80 4.11 15.06
N VAL A 63 -15.77 4.89 16.15
CA VAL A 63 -14.72 5.89 16.39
C VAL A 63 -13.37 5.23 16.68
N LEU A 64 -13.35 4.10 17.40
CA LEU A 64 -12.13 3.37 17.74
C LEU A 64 -11.64 2.46 16.60
N TRP A 65 -12.51 2.11 15.64
CA TRP A 65 -12.18 1.26 14.51
C TRP A 65 -11.00 1.79 13.69
N TYR A 66 -11.02 3.08 13.33
CA TYR A 66 -9.94 3.71 12.58
C TYR A 66 -8.61 3.80 13.36
N PRO A 67 -8.53 4.38 14.56
CA PRO A 67 -7.25 4.51 15.27
C PRO A 67 -6.66 3.16 15.67
N ILE A 68 -7.47 2.18 16.07
CA ILE A 68 -6.97 0.83 16.38
C ILE A 68 -6.49 0.15 15.10
N GLY A 69 -7.28 0.22 14.01
CA GLY A 69 -6.89 -0.38 12.74
C GLY A 69 -5.64 0.24 12.14
N MET A 70 -5.52 1.58 12.16
CA MET A 70 -4.31 2.29 11.75
C MET A 70 -3.09 1.84 12.57
N ALA A 71 -3.22 1.75 13.90
CA ALA A 71 -2.11 1.31 14.75
C ALA A 71 -1.68 -0.15 14.54
N LEU A 72 -2.59 -1.01 14.05
CA LEU A 72 -2.29 -2.41 13.73
C LEU A 72 -1.72 -2.62 12.32
N ILE A 73 -2.11 -1.76 11.37
CA ILE A 73 -1.71 -1.87 9.95
C ILE A 73 -0.44 -1.06 9.68
N HIS A 74 -0.25 0.07 10.37
CA HIS A 74 0.84 0.99 10.10
C HIS A 74 2.21 0.36 10.38
N GLU A 75 2.93 0.09 9.31
CA GLU A 75 4.31 -0.37 9.36
C GLU A 75 5.05 0.16 8.13
N VAL A 76 6.08 0.99 8.36
CA VAL A 76 7.03 1.40 7.33
C VAL A 76 8.29 0.59 7.56
N ASP A 77 8.40 -0.54 6.87
CA ASP A 77 9.58 -1.41 6.96
C ASP A 77 10.70 -0.92 6.03
N ASP A 78 11.63 -0.17 6.60
CA ASP A 78 12.83 0.37 5.96
C ASP A 78 14.13 -0.36 6.36
N ASP A 79 14.06 -1.65 6.73
CA ASP A 79 15.25 -2.43 7.09
C ASP A 79 16.24 -2.58 5.91
N LEU A 80 17.32 -1.80 5.97
CA LEU A 80 18.40 -1.83 4.99
C LEU A 80 19.13 -3.18 4.92
N ASN A 81 18.94 -4.08 5.90
CA ASN A 81 19.50 -5.43 5.90
C ASN A 81 18.54 -6.47 5.33
N PHE A 82 17.36 -6.07 4.84
CA PHE A 82 16.39 -6.98 4.23
C PHE A 82 17.05 -7.81 3.13
N GLY A 83 16.86 -9.13 3.16
CA GLY A 83 17.44 -10.06 2.18
C GLY A 83 18.95 -10.30 2.28
N THR A 84 19.61 -9.94 3.39
CA THR A 84 21.02 -10.31 3.63
C THR A 84 21.19 -11.79 4.03
N THR A 85 20.28 -12.31 4.85
CA THR A 85 20.35 -13.68 5.41
C THR A 85 19.36 -14.64 4.76
N GLU A 86 18.12 -14.21 4.53
CA GLU A 86 17.01 -15.09 4.12
C GLU A 86 16.65 -14.99 2.63
N LEU A 87 17.45 -14.27 1.83
CA LEU A 87 17.16 -14.13 0.41
C LEU A 87 17.41 -15.44 -0.34
N VAL A 88 16.32 -16.04 -0.82
CA VAL A 88 16.36 -17.23 -1.66
C VAL A 88 16.80 -16.84 -3.07
N VAL A 89 18.02 -17.21 -3.45
CA VAL A 89 18.55 -16.99 -4.79
C VAL A 89 18.85 -18.34 -5.45
N PRO A 90 18.23 -18.67 -6.59
CA PRO A 90 18.60 -19.85 -7.36
C PRO A 90 20.09 -19.84 -7.75
N THR A 91 20.72 -21.00 -7.83
CA THR A 91 22.11 -21.11 -8.29
C THR A 91 22.27 -20.48 -9.68
N ASN A 92 23.27 -19.62 -9.89
CA ASN A 92 23.46 -18.83 -11.12
C ASN A 92 22.35 -17.81 -11.44
N GLY A 93 21.34 -17.66 -10.59
CA GLY A 93 20.33 -16.62 -10.68
C GLY A 93 20.89 -15.21 -10.42
N SER A 94 20.06 -14.20 -10.64
CA SER A 94 20.32 -12.82 -10.24
C SER A 94 19.80 -12.56 -8.83
N ARG A 95 20.66 -11.96 -8.00
CA ARG A 95 20.32 -11.51 -6.66
C ARG A 95 19.44 -10.27 -6.70
N ALA A 96 19.66 -9.37 -7.66
CA ALA A 96 18.85 -8.17 -7.86
C ALA A 96 17.39 -8.51 -8.26
N VAL A 97 17.19 -9.54 -9.08
CA VAL A 97 15.86 -10.05 -9.39
C VAL A 97 15.21 -10.70 -8.18
N ALA A 98 15.97 -11.48 -7.41
CA ALA A 98 15.47 -12.12 -6.20
C ALA A 98 15.01 -11.10 -5.16
N ILE A 99 15.77 -10.01 -4.92
CA ILE A 99 15.39 -8.98 -3.94
C ILE A 99 14.16 -8.18 -4.42
N ALA A 100 14.03 -7.92 -5.73
CA ALA A 100 12.83 -7.31 -6.28
C ALA A 100 11.57 -8.19 -6.06
N ALA A 101 11.69 -9.51 -6.26
CA ALA A 101 10.60 -10.44 -5.97
C ALA A 101 10.30 -10.53 -4.47
N ALA A 102 11.32 -10.51 -3.62
CA ALA A 102 11.17 -10.53 -2.16
C ALA A 102 10.49 -9.25 -1.63
N LEU A 103 10.80 -8.07 -2.20
CA LEU A 103 10.10 -6.83 -1.87
C LEU A 103 8.62 -6.90 -2.23
N LEU A 104 8.26 -7.43 -3.40
CA LEU A 104 6.85 -7.65 -3.75
C LEU A 104 6.17 -8.67 -2.84
N GLN A 105 6.88 -9.72 -2.41
CA GLN A 105 6.36 -10.67 -1.43
C GLN A 105 6.03 -9.95 -0.11
N ARG A 106 6.99 -9.20 0.41
CA ARG A 106 6.85 -8.45 1.66
C ARG A 106 5.72 -7.43 1.61
N GLU A 107 5.70 -6.56 0.61
CA GLU A 107 4.74 -5.45 0.56
C GLU A 107 3.31 -5.86 0.19
N VAL A 108 3.18 -6.87 -0.67
CA VAL A 108 1.89 -7.16 -1.32
C VAL A 108 1.24 -8.44 -0.80
N VAL A 109 2.03 -9.42 -0.37
CA VAL A 109 1.52 -10.75 -0.01
C VAL A 109 1.52 -10.97 1.49
N ASP A 110 2.67 -10.73 2.12
CA ASP A 110 2.85 -10.95 3.55
C ASP A 110 2.35 -9.72 4.33
N GLY A 111 2.66 -8.53 3.80
CA GLY A 111 2.15 -7.25 4.27
C GLY A 111 0.77 -6.92 3.68
N HIS A 112 0.20 -5.84 4.18
CA HIS A 112 -1.07 -5.30 3.70
C HIS A 112 -0.81 -4.18 2.69
N TRP A 113 -1.21 -4.38 1.43
CA TRP A 113 -1.10 -3.35 0.40
C TRP A 113 -2.18 -2.28 0.63
N THR A 114 -1.81 -1.23 1.37
CA THR A 114 -2.75 -0.19 1.83
C THR A 114 -3.21 0.76 0.71
N ALA A 115 -2.44 0.87 -0.38
CA ALA A 115 -2.66 1.93 -1.37
C ALA A 115 -3.97 1.81 -2.17
N ASN A 116 -4.64 0.65 -2.15
CA ASN A 116 -5.97 0.47 -2.74
C ASN A 116 -7.06 0.10 -1.72
N ASP A 117 -6.83 0.35 -0.43
CA ASP A 117 -7.85 0.13 0.58
C ASP A 117 -9.06 1.04 0.34
N PRO A 118 -10.29 0.51 0.40
CA PRO A 118 -11.49 1.32 0.26
C PRO A 118 -11.70 2.19 1.50
N PHE A 119 -12.41 3.32 1.34
CA PHE A 119 -12.59 4.36 2.37
C PHE A 119 -13.11 3.88 3.75
N PHE A 120 -13.74 2.71 3.81
CA PHE A 120 -14.30 2.12 5.04
C PHE A 120 -13.32 1.21 5.78
N MET A 121 -12.14 0.94 5.22
CA MET A 121 -11.07 0.21 5.88
C MET A 121 -10.13 1.18 6.62
N PRO A 122 -9.59 0.82 7.79
CA PRO A 122 -8.70 1.71 8.54
C PRO A 122 -7.42 2.11 7.79
N GLY A 123 -6.90 1.22 6.93
CA GLY A 123 -5.70 1.49 6.15
C GLY A 123 -5.86 2.63 5.14
N SER A 124 -7.08 2.96 4.71
CA SER A 124 -7.33 4.12 3.84
C SER A 124 -7.12 5.47 4.52
N ALA A 125 -6.96 5.48 5.85
CA ALA A 125 -6.63 6.68 6.62
C ALA A 125 -5.12 6.81 6.85
N LEU A 126 -4.31 5.83 6.43
CA LEU A 126 -2.87 5.93 6.37
C LEU A 126 -2.48 6.63 5.06
N ASP A 127 -1.54 7.55 5.12
CA ASP A 127 -0.97 8.31 4.00
C ASP A 127 0.49 7.90 3.75
N ASN A 128 1.29 7.88 4.82
CA ASN A 128 2.73 7.62 4.77
C ASN A 128 3.08 6.20 4.27
N MET A 129 2.41 5.18 4.82
CA MET A 129 2.64 3.78 4.44
C MET A 129 2.28 3.51 2.96
N PRO A 130 1.09 3.88 2.45
CA PRO A 130 0.77 3.68 1.04
C PRO A 130 1.65 4.50 0.09
N ALA A 131 2.10 5.70 0.50
CA ALA A 131 3.07 6.46 -0.27
C ALA A 131 4.42 5.72 -0.37
N PHE A 132 4.94 5.20 0.75
CA PHE A 132 6.16 4.39 0.79
C PHE A 132 6.07 3.13 -0.09
N GLN A 133 4.97 2.38 0.02
CA GLN A 133 4.69 1.20 -0.79
C GLN A 133 4.65 1.51 -2.29
N GLN A 134 4.01 2.61 -2.67
CA GLN A 134 3.99 3.06 -4.06
C GLN A 134 5.38 3.46 -4.55
N GLY A 135 6.19 4.12 -3.72
CA GLY A 135 7.59 4.44 -4.02
C GLY A 135 8.41 3.19 -4.34
N ILE A 136 8.27 2.14 -3.53
CA ILE A 136 8.90 0.83 -3.79
C ILE A 136 8.48 0.29 -5.15
N VAL A 137 7.17 0.17 -5.40
CA VAL A 137 6.68 -0.43 -6.65
C VAL A 137 7.07 0.39 -7.87
N GLN A 138 7.11 1.71 -7.79
CA GLN A 138 7.59 2.57 -8.88
C GLN A 138 9.06 2.27 -9.24
N ALA A 139 9.93 2.13 -8.23
CA ALA A 139 11.32 1.74 -8.44
C ALA A 139 11.43 0.31 -9.05
N LEU A 140 10.64 -0.64 -8.55
CA LEU A 140 10.58 -1.99 -9.10
C LEU A 140 10.07 -2.01 -10.55
N ALA A 141 9.09 -1.16 -10.89
CA ALA A 141 8.55 -1.04 -12.23
C ALA A 141 9.58 -0.49 -13.21
N ARG A 142 10.36 0.51 -12.79
CA ARG A 142 11.50 1.04 -13.54
C ARG A 142 12.57 -0.03 -13.73
N PHE A 143 12.91 -0.75 -12.68
CA PHE A 143 13.90 -1.83 -12.73
C PHE A 143 13.43 -2.99 -13.63
N GLY A 144 12.17 -3.40 -13.57
CA GLY A 144 11.59 -4.41 -14.46
C GLY A 144 11.67 -4.01 -15.94
N PHE A 145 11.49 -2.73 -16.25
CA PHE A 145 11.71 -2.22 -17.61
C PHE A 145 13.18 -2.33 -18.03
N GLU A 146 14.14 -1.97 -17.17
CA GLU A 146 15.57 -2.11 -17.47
C GLU A 146 16.03 -3.57 -17.56
N LEU A 147 15.48 -4.46 -16.73
CA LEU A 147 15.69 -5.89 -16.87
C LEU A 147 15.23 -6.37 -18.24
N THR A 148 14.04 -5.94 -18.65
CA THR A 148 13.48 -6.30 -19.95
C THR A 148 14.34 -5.76 -21.09
N ASP A 149 14.83 -4.53 -20.99
CA ASP A 149 15.47 -3.80 -22.09
C ASP A 149 16.98 -4.00 -22.22
N GLN A 150 17.70 -4.00 -21.11
CA GLN A 150 19.17 -3.97 -21.07
C GLN A 150 19.76 -5.30 -20.60
N ILE A 151 19.28 -5.83 -19.47
CA ILE A 151 19.98 -6.93 -18.77
C ILE A 151 19.50 -8.31 -19.23
N GLY A 152 18.21 -8.48 -19.51
CA GLY A 152 17.57 -9.76 -19.78
C GLY A 152 17.77 -10.31 -21.20
N ARG A 153 18.65 -9.69 -21.99
CA ARG A 153 18.81 -9.98 -23.42
C ARG A 153 20.26 -9.87 -23.87
N VAL A 154 20.72 -10.75 -24.77
CA VAL A 154 22.12 -10.83 -25.24
C VAL A 154 22.52 -9.61 -26.07
N ARG A 155 21.58 -9.10 -26.87
CA ARG A 155 21.72 -7.92 -27.73
C ARG A 155 20.41 -7.14 -27.74
N GLY A 156 20.47 -5.83 -27.95
CA GLY A 156 19.28 -4.96 -28.01
C GLY A 156 18.20 -5.41 -29.00
N SER A 157 18.57 -6.17 -30.05
CA SER A 157 17.66 -6.73 -31.06
C SER A 157 17.20 -8.17 -30.79
N SER A 158 17.67 -8.80 -29.71
CA SER A 158 17.25 -10.17 -29.36
C SER A 158 15.84 -10.19 -28.75
N ARG A 159 15.16 -11.34 -28.85
CA ARG A 159 13.80 -11.50 -28.35
C ARG A 159 13.76 -11.22 -26.85
N THR A 160 12.83 -10.36 -26.45
CA THR A 160 12.53 -10.08 -25.05
C THR A 160 12.09 -11.35 -24.32
N ASP A 161 12.62 -11.54 -23.12
CA ASP A 161 12.18 -12.62 -22.25
C ASP A 161 10.70 -12.42 -21.83
N PRO A 162 9.84 -13.45 -21.99
CA PRO A 162 8.40 -13.30 -21.78
C PRO A 162 8.04 -12.99 -20.32
N ASP A 163 8.75 -13.56 -19.35
CA ASP A 163 8.46 -13.35 -17.93
C ASP A 163 8.88 -11.94 -17.50
N LEU A 164 10.01 -11.44 -18.00
CA LEU A 164 10.41 -10.05 -17.77
C LEU A 164 9.43 -9.07 -18.40
N GLN A 165 8.97 -9.34 -19.63
CA GLN A 165 7.97 -8.52 -20.29
C GLN A 165 6.64 -8.49 -19.50
N GLU A 166 6.19 -9.64 -18.99
CA GLU A 166 4.99 -9.72 -18.14
C GLU A 166 5.20 -8.95 -16.83
N ALA A 167 6.30 -9.19 -16.11
CA ALA A 167 6.62 -8.47 -14.88
C ALA A 167 6.65 -6.95 -15.08
N ALA A 168 7.36 -6.49 -16.12
CA ALA A 168 7.46 -5.06 -16.44
C ALA A 168 6.10 -4.45 -16.76
N GLY A 169 5.25 -5.16 -17.51
CA GLY A 169 3.89 -4.68 -17.82
C GLY A 169 2.98 -4.60 -16.59
N LEU A 170 3.02 -5.62 -15.73
CA LEU A 170 2.18 -5.71 -14.54
C LEU A 170 2.57 -4.70 -13.46
N LEU A 171 3.87 -4.39 -13.30
CA LEU A 171 4.34 -3.39 -12.34
C LEU A 171 3.94 -1.96 -12.71
N GLN A 172 3.59 -1.69 -13.98
CA GLN A 172 3.06 -0.39 -14.41
C GLN A 172 1.58 -0.21 -14.06
N TYR A 173 0.91 -1.25 -13.56
CA TYR A 173 -0.47 -1.14 -13.14
C TYR A 173 -0.61 -0.18 -11.95
N SER A 174 -1.69 0.60 -11.93
CA SER A 174 -1.93 1.59 -10.87
C SER A 174 -2.09 0.92 -9.51
N GLY A 175 -1.43 1.46 -8.48
CA GLY A 175 -1.42 0.90 -7.12
C GLY A 175 -2.69 1.11 -6.31
N ASN A 176 -3.64 1.89 -6.83
CA ASN A 176 -4.87 2.31 -6.13
C ASN A 176 -6.15 1.61 -6.62
N LYS A 177 -6.01 0.56 -7.44
CA LYS A 177 -7.16 -0.17 -7.99
C LYS A 177 -7.66 -1.23 -7.01
N TRP A 178 -8.81 -0.93 -6.40
CA TRP A 178 -9.59 -1.86 -5.57
C TRP A 178 -10.46 -2.79 -6.44
N ILE A 179 -10.97 -3.87 -5.84
CA ILE A 179 -11.79 -4.89 -6.52
C ILE A 179 -13.11 -4.34 -7.09
N PHE A 180 -13.67 -3.27 -6.52
CA PHE A 180 -14.86 -2.62 -7.06
C PHE A 180 -14.57 -1.16 -7.41
N ASP A 181 -14.57 -0.85 -8.70
CA ASP A 181 -14.49 0.52 -9.21
C ASP A 181 -15.86 0.95 -9.75
N PHE A 182 -16.75 1.36 -8.84
CA PHE A 182 -18.13 1.74 -9.17
C PHE A 182 -18.25 2.95 -10.11
N SER A 183 -17.14 3.66 -10.39
CA SER A 183 -17.11 4.74 -11.38
C SER A 183 -16.99 4.22 -12.82
N THR A 184 -16.48 2.99 -13.00
CA THR A 184 -16.28 2.37 -14.32
C THR A 184 -17.17 1.14 -14.53
N SER A 185 -17.37 0.29 -13.51
CA SER A 185 -18.16 -0.93 -13.62
C SER A 185 -18.68 -1.42 -12.25
N LEU A 186 -19.84 -2.08 -12.26
CA LEU A 186 -20.36 -2.81 -11.09
C LEU A 186 -19.77 -4.23 -10.96
N ALA A 187 -19.04 -4.71 -11.98
CA ALA A 187 -18.38 -6.00 -11.95
C ALA A 187 -17.00 -5.91 -11.27
N PRO A 188 -16.53 -6.98 -10.60
CA PRO A 188 -15.19 -7.02 -10.01
C PRO A 188 -14.10 -6.78 -11.06
N THR A 189 -13.14 -5.93 -10.74
CA THR A 189 -11.94 -5.68 -11.54
C THR A 189 -10.73 -6.42 -10.96
N ALA A 190 -9.66 -6.54 -11.73
CA ALA A 190 -8.41 -7.05 -11.21
C ALA A 190 -7.78 -6.03 -10.25
N THR A 191 -7.40 -6.47 -9.05
CA THR A 191 -6.82 -5.58 -8.03
C THR A 191 -5.34 -5.32 -8.28
N SER A 192 -4.82 -4.23 -7.71
CA SER A 192 -3.39 -3.89 -7.76
C SER A 192 -2.52 -5.02 -7.21
N GLU A 193 -2.89 -5.58 -6.07
CA GLU A 193 -2.19 -6.69 -5.40
C GLU A 193 -2.16 -7.94 -6.28
N ALA A 194 -3.24 -8.21 -7.02
CA ALA A 194 -3.29 -9.34 -7.94
C ALA A 194 -2.31 -9.15 -9.09
N GLN A 195 -2.17 -7.93 -9.64
CA GLN A 195 -1.18 -7.64 -10.68
C GLN A 195 0.24 -7.75 -10.14
N TYR A 196 0.54 -7.14 -8.99
CA TYR A 196 1.87 -7.19 -8.39
C TYR A 196 2.25 -8.60 -7.91
N THR A 197 1.27 -9.39 -7.45
CA THR A 197 1.48 -10.81 -7.14
C THR A 197 1.85 -11.62 -8.37
N ARG A 198 1.23 -11.34 -9.53
CA ARG A 198 1.61 -11.97 -10.79
C ARG A 198 2.99 -11.50 -11.27
N ALA A 199 3.30 -10.21 -11.14
CA ALA A 199 4.62 -9.68 -11.48
C ALA A 199 5.72 -10.37 -10.68
N ARG A 200 5.50 -10.56 -9.37
CA ARG A 200 6.40 -11.31 -8.50
C ARG A 200 6.65 -12.72 -9.01
N ARG A 201 5.59 -13.47 -9.36
CA ARG A 201 5.73 -14.84 -9.89
C ARG A 201 6.56 -14.85 -11.16
N ALA A 202 6.31 -13.92 -12.08
CA ALA A 202 7.09 -13.79 -13.30
C ALA A 202 8.58 -13.50 -13.03
N LEU A 203 8.92 -12.65 -12.05
CA LEU A 203 10.32 -12.44 -11.64
C LEU A 203 10.96 -13.72 -11.06
N ILE A 204 10.23 -14.49 -10.25
CA ILE A 204 10.69 -15.77 -9.70
C ILE A 204 10.92 -16.79 -10.81
N ASP A 205 9.96 -16.93 -11.73
CA ASP A 205 10.01 -17.87 -12.86
C ASP A 205 11.16 -17.54 -13.81
N TYR A 206 11.36 -16.25 -14.12
CA TYR A 206 12.54 -15.79 -14.86
C TYR A 206 13.84 -16.18 -14.16
N ASN A 207 13.97 -15.94 -12.85
CA ASN A 207 15.20 -16.24 -12.11
C ASN A 207 15.46 -17.75 -12.01
N GLN A 208 14.38 -18.54 -11.93
CA GLN A 208 14.44 -19.99 -11.99
C GLN A 208 14.89 -20.48 -13.37
N ARG A 209 14.38 -19.92 -14.47
CA ARG A 209 14.86 -20.22 -15.82
C ARG A 209 16.31 -19.79 -16.03
N LEU A 210 16.71 -18.65 -15.46
CA LEU A 210 18.10 -18.18 -15.48
C LEU A 210 19.03 -19.20 -14.82
N SER A 211 18.65 -19.77 -13.67
CA SER A 211 19.42 -20.82 -13.01
C SER A 211 19.65 -22.08 -13.86
N GLN A 212 18.70 -22.35 -14.77
CA GLN A 212 18.70 -23.50 -15.67
C GLN A 212 19.38 -23.20 -17.02
N GLY A 213 19.90 -21.98 -17.22
CA GLY A 213 20.46 -21.55 -18.50
C GLY A 213 19.41 -21.35 -19.61
N GLN A 214 18.13 -21.23 -19.24
CA GLN A 214 17.00 -21.03 -20.16
C GLN A 214 16.59 -19.56 -20.31
N ALA A 215 17.21 -18.67 -19.53
CA ALA A 215 17.10 -17.23 -19.65
C ALA A 215 18.50 -16.61 -19.59
N VAL A 216 18.62 -15.36 -20.02
CA VAL A 216 19.90 -14.65 -20.05
C VAL A 216 19.85 -13.48 -19.08
N PHE A 217 20.94 -13.27 -18.36
CA PHE A 217 21.21 -12.08 -17.56
C PHE A 217 22.62 -11.61 -17.92
N GLU A 218 22.71 -10.58 -18.74
CA GLU A 218 23.96 -10.08 -19.31
C GLU A 218 24.71 -9.18 -18.32
N ARG A 219 25.78 -9.74 -17.75
CA ARG A 219 26.64 -9.09 -16.73
C ARG A 219 27.74 -8.23 -17.36
N ARG A 220 27.36 -7.37 -18.30
CA ARG A 220 28.29 -6.52 -19.05
C ARG A 220 28.34 -5.10 -18.51
N ALA A 221 29.48 -4.43 -18.67
CA ALA A 221 29.68 -3.06 -18.18
C ALA A 221 28.69 -2.05 -18.79
N ASP A 222 28.38 -2.17 -20.08
CA ASP A 222 27.45 -1.28 -20.78
C ASP A 222 26.00 -1.47 -20.29
N ASN A 223 25.59 -2.70 -20.00
CA ASN A 223 24.26 -2.98 -19.43
C ASN A 223 24.12 -2.46 -17.99
N LEU A 224 25.16 -2.64 -17.18
CA LEU A 224 25.20 -2.05 -15.83
C LEU A 224 25.11 -0.53 -15.95
N GLN A 225 25.92 0.08 -16.81
CA GLN A 225 25.95 1.52 -17.02
C GLN A 225 24.56 2.05 -17.43
N ALA A 226 23.91 1.43 -18.42
CA ALA A 226 22.57 1.83 -18.87
C ALA A 226 21.54 1.75 -17.72
N THR A 227 21.59 0.69 -16.93
CA THR A 227 20.72 0.50 -15.76
C THR A 227 20.94 1.59 -14.72
N LEU A 228 22.19 1.88 -14.35
CA LEU A 228 22.54 2.94 -13.40
C LEU A 228 22.18 4.33 -13.91
N ASP A 229 22.40 4.61 -15.20
CA ASP A 229 22.02 5.87 -15.84
C ASP A 229 20.51 6.09 -15.78
N ARG A 230 19.72 5.01 -15.92
CA ARG A 230 18.27 5.11 -15.79
C ARG A 230 17.81 5.34 -14.36
N ILE A 231 18.39 4.65 -13.39
CA ILE A 231 18.10 4.90 -11.97
C ILE A 231 18.43 6.37 -11.63
N ALA A 232 19.56 6.89 -12.12
CA ALA A 232 19.94 8.29 -11.94
C ALA A 232 18.98 9.29 -12.62
N LEU A 233 18.33 8.91 -13.72
CA LEU A 233 17.27 9.71 -14.34
C LEU A 233 15.99 9.71 -13.50
N ASP A 234 15.61 8.55 -12.98
CA ASP A 234 14.41 8.40 -12.15
C ASP A 234 14.54 9.17 -10.83
N ILE A 235 15.69 9.03 -10.17
CA ILE A 235 16.06 9.85 -9.00
C ILE A 235 16.05 11.34 -9.36
N GLY A 236 16.52 11.71 -10.55
CA GLY A 236 16.45 13.10 -11.03
C GLY A 236 15.01 13.64 -11.15
N SER A 237 14.05 12.79 -11.51
CA SER A 237 12.63 13.15 -11.54
C SER A 237 12.08 13.39 -10.13
N SER A 238 12.40 12.50 -9.19
CA SER A 238 12.00 12.64 -7.78
C SER A 238 12.61 13.89 -7.13
N SER A 239 13.86 14.23 -7.48
CA SER A 239 14.47 15.50 -7.06
C SER A 239 13.68 16.71 -7.51
N ALA A 240 13.15 16.69 -8.75
CA ALA A 240 12.36 17.80 -9.26
C ALA A 240 10.99 17.90 -8.56
N THR A 241 10.39 16.78 -8.19
CA THR A 241 9.17 16.75 -7.36
C THR A 241 9.43 17.34 -5.97
N LEU A 242 10.55 16.96 -5.32
CA LEU A 242 10.94 17.52 -4.03
C LEU A 242 11.20 19.03 -4.13
N ASP A 243 11.94 19.49 -5.14
CA ASP A 243 12.23 20.91 -5.35
C ASP A 243 10.94 21.74 -5.49
N GLN A 244 9.95 21.25 -6.25
CA GLN A 244 8.64 21.90 -6.37
C GLN A 244 7.87 21.97 -5.05
N ALA A 245 7.96 20.92 -4.23
CA ALA A 245 7.31 20.88 -2.92
C ALA A 245 7.99 21.80 -1.90
N VAL A 246 9.33 21.83 -1.89
CA VAL A 246 10.13 22.73 -1.05
C VAL A 246 9.91 24.20 -1.43
N ALA A 247 9.69 24.50 -2.72
CA ALA A 247 9.39 25.85 -3.18
C ALA A 247 8.02 26.39 -2.71
N ASN A 248 7.13 25.51 -2.23
CA ASN A 248 5.79 25.88 -1.74
C ASN A 248 5.58 25.32 -0.32
N PRO A 249 6.29 25.84 0.69
CA PRO A 249 6.26 25.29 2.05
C PRO A 249 4.90 25.53 2.72
N HIS A 250 4.35 24.49 3.35
CA HIS A 250 3.12 24.54 4.15
C HIS A 250 3.34 24.16 5.63
N GLY A 251 4.59 24.07 6.08
CA GLY A 251 4.96 23.88 7.49
C GLY A 251 4.67 22.46 7.99
N TRP A 252 3.94 22.36 9.11
CA TRP A 252 3.75 21.12 9.89
C TRP A 252 2.60 20.22 9.43
N PHE A 253 1.67 20.73 8.61
CA PHE A 253 0.45 20.03 8.24
C PHE A 253 0.29 19.96 6.72
N ASP A 254 1.35 19.52 6.06
CA ASP A 254 1.42 19.37 4.61
C ASP A 254 1.33 17.89 4.22
N MET A 255 0.11 17.35 4.20
CA MET A 255 -0.13 15.94 3.83
C MET A 255 0.47 15.59 2.46
N ARG A 256 0.55 16.57 1.55
CA ARG A 256 1.18 16.34 0.24
C ARG A 256 2.70 16.21 0.36
N ALA A 257 3.34 17.01 1.20
CA ALA A 257 4.77 16.87 1.45
C ALA A 257 5.08 15.54 2.13
N ASP A 258 4.22 15.09 3.04
CA ASP A 258 4.33 13.78 3.71
C ASP A 258 4.27 12.64 2.68
N ASP A 259 3.27 12.65 1.78
CA ASP A 259 3.15 11.69 0.68
C ASP A 259 4.38 11.70 -0.24
N ILE A 260 4.88 12.89 -0.59
CA ILE A 260 6.08 13.03 -1.44
C ILE A 260 7.30 12.45 -0.74
N PHE A 261 7.50 12.79 0.54
CA PHE A 261 8.62 12.32 1.33
C PHE A 261 8.63 10.79 1.44
N TYR A 262 7.51 10.18 1.85
CA TYR A 262 7.46 8.73 1.98
C TYR A 262 7.54 8.01 0.62
N GLY A 263 6.98 8.60 -0.44
CA GLY A 263 7.14 8.09 -1.81
C GLY A 263 8.59 8.07 -2.26
N VAL A 264 9.33 9.15 -2.02
CA VAL A 264 10.77 9.22 -2.36
C VAL A 264 11.59 8.29 -1.47
N LYS A 265 11.33 8.25 -0.16
CA LYS A 265 11.96 7.31 0.78
C LYS A 265 11.78 5.86 0.33
N GLY A 266 10.57 5.46 -0.06
CA GLY A 266 10.27 4.11 -0.57
C GLY A 266 11.00 3.78 -1.87
N GLN A 267 11.06 4.74 -2.79
CA GLN A 267 11.83 4.61 -4.03
C GLN A 267 13.33 4.44 -3.76
N MET A 268 13.90 5.28 -2.88
CA MET A 268 15.32 5.23 -2.50
C MET A 268 15.65 3.92 -1.78
N TYR A 269 14.76 3.44 -0.91
CA TYR A 269 14.88 2.16 -0.22
C TYR A 269 14.93 0.98 -1.20
N ALA A 270 13.99 0.91 -2.15
CA ALA A 270 13.96 -0.14 -3.16
C ALA A 270 15.22 -0.10 -4.06
N TYR A 271 15.64 1.08 -4.50
CA TYR A 271 16.86 1.20 -5.30
C TYR A 271 18.12 0.86 -4.51
N TYR A 272 18.22 1.23 -3.22
CA TYR A 272 19.33 0.84 -2.37
C TYR A 272 19.48 -0.69 -2.36
N LEU A 273 18.38 -1.42 -2.12
CA LEU A 273 18.39 -2.89 -2.08
C LEU A 273 18.72 -3.51 -3.44
N ILE A 274 18.13 -2.99 -4.53
CA ILE A 274 18.43 -3.43 -5.89
C ILE A 274 19.91 -3.23 -6.20
N LEU A 275 20.46 -2.05 -5.93
CA LEU A 275 21.86 -1.71 -6.20
C LEU A 275 22.80 -2.56 -5.34
N ARG A 276 22.49 -2.77 -4.06
CA ARG A 276 23.27 -3.64 -3.17
C ARG A 276 23.38 -5.06 -3.73
N GLU A 277 22.30 -5.60 -4.30
CA GLU A 277 22.34 -6.94 -4.91
C GLU A 277 22.90 -6.93 -6.34
N LEU A 278 22.70 -5.86 -7.12
CA LEU A 278 23.35 -5.67 -8.43
C LEU A 278 24.88 -5.61 -8.28
N GLN A 279 25.38 -5.05 -7.18
CA GLN A 279 26.82 -5.06 -6.87
C GLN A 279 27.40 -6.47 -6.91
N LYS A 280 26.65 -7.43 -6.38
CA LYS A 280 27.04 -8.84 -6.32
C LYS A 280 26.84 -9.51 -7.68
N ASP A 281 25.75 -9.21 -8.39
CA ASP A 281 25.52 -9.73 -9.74
C ASP A 281 26.57 -9.27 -10.75
N PHE A 282 27.11 -8.06 -10.59
CA PHE A 282 28.13 -7.45 -11.45
C PHE A 282 29.51 -7.36 -10.80
N ALA A 283 29.80 -8.24 -9.82
CA ALA A 283 31.05 -8.18 -9.06
C ALA A 283 32.31 -8.14 -9.94
N ASN A 284 32.34 -8.92 -11.02
CA ASN A 284 33.47 -8.93 -11.97
C ASN A 284 33.68 -7.56 -12.62
N VAL A 285 32.61 -6.95 -13.15
CA VAL A 285 32.68 -5.60 -13.76
C VAL A 285 33.12 -4.57 -12.75
N ILE A 286 32.59 -4.62 -11.53
CA ILE A 286 32.91 -3.66 -10.47
C ILE A 286 34.38 -3.76 -10.07
N VAL A 287 34.91 -4.98 -9.93
CA VAL A 287 36.33 -5.21 -9.60
C VAL A 287 37.24 -4.81 -10.75
N GLU A 288 36.92 -5.19 -11.99
CA GLU A 288 37.72 -4.87 -13.18
C GLU A 288 37.82 -3.36 -13.44
N ARG A 289 36.80 -2.60 -13.03
CA ARG A 289 36.72 -1.14 -13.23
C ARG A 289 37.11 -0.33 -11.99
N ASP A 290 37.60 -0.98 -10.93
CA ASP A 290 38.00 -0.36 -9.66
C ASP A 290 36.88 0.51 -9.03
N LEU A 291 35.63 0.02 -9.09
CA LEU A 291 34.44 0.75 -8.66
C LEU A 291 34.04 0.48 -7.20
N GLN A 292 34.74 -0.40 -6.47
CA GLN A 292 34.35 -0.85 -5.14
C GLN A 292 34.15 0.32 -4.17
N GLY A 293 35.09 1.27 -4.15
CA GLY A 293 35.01 2.45 -3.29
C GLY A 293 33.84 3.38 -3.66
N ALA A 294 33.68 3.70 -4.95
CA ALA A 294 32.59 4.55 -5.44
C ALA A 294 31.22 3.92 -5.18
N TYR A 295 31.09 2.61 -5.39
CA TYR A 295 29.85 1.88 -5.14
C TYR A 295 29.50 1.82 -3.65
N ALA A 296 30.48 1.64 -2.77
CA ALA A 296 30.27 1.67 -1.32
C ALA A 296 29.78 3.04 -0.86
N GLN A 297 30.37 4.13 -1.37
CA GLN A 297 29.93 5.50 -1.06
C GLN A 297 28.54 5.82 -1.62
N LEU A 298 28.18 5.25 -2.78
CA LEU A 298 26.83 5.35 -3.32
C LEU A 298 25.81 4.68 -2.39
N LEU A 299 26.06 3.42 -2.02
CA LEU A 299 25.16 2.67 -1.13
C LEU A 299 25.02 3.36 0.23
N ASP A 300 26.10 3.92 0.77
CA ASP A 300 26.06 4.70 2.02
C ASP A 300 25.16 5.95 1.88
N SER A 301 25.31 6.76 0.83
CA SER A 301 24.45 7.93 0.62
C SER A 301 22.98 7.53 0.43
N MET A 302 22.69 6.43 -0.26
CA MET A 302 21.33 5.94 -0.46
C MET A 302 20.72 5.40 0.82
N ALA A 303 21.51 4.72 1.66
CA ALA A 303 21.11 4.26 2.98
C ALA A 303 20.67 5.44 3.86
N HIS A 304 21.38 6.58 3.82
CA HIS A 304 20.99 7.78 4.56
C HIS A 304 19.63 8.32 4.10
N ALA A 305 19.35 8.35 2.79
CA ALA A 305 18.06 8.79 2.27
C ALA A 305 16.93 7.82 2.67
N ALA A 306 17.14 6.52 2.46
CA ALA A 306 16.17 5.48 2.77
C ALA A 306 15.86 5.36 4.27
N GLY A 307 16.85 5.64 5.14
CA GLY A 307 16.74 5.55 6.60
C GLY A 307 16.20 6.80 7.31
N LEU A 308 15.76 7.84 6.60
CA LEU A 308 15.18 9.03 7.24
C LEU A 308 13.85 8.69 7.91
N SER A 309 13.76 8.83 9.24
CA SER A 309 12.57 8.43 10.01
C SER A 309 12.09 9.55 10.96
N PRO A 310 11.62 10.70 10.42
CA PRO A 310 11.07 11.75 11.26
C PRO A 310 9.76 11.29 11.93
N TRP A 311 9.48 11.75 13.15
CA TRP A 311 8.19 11.48 13.81
C TRP A 311 7.03 12.22 13.13
N VAL A 312 7.32 13.40 12.57
CA VAL A 312 6.41 14.23 11.80
C VAL A 312 7.21 14.81 10.64
N VAL A 313 6.73 14.64 9.42
CA VAL A 313 7.32 15.29 8.25
C VAL A 313 6.93 16.77 8.29
N VAL A 314 7.91 17.63 8.03
CA VAL A 314 7.76 19.08 8.10
C VAL A 314 8.38 19.66 6.85
N ASN A 315 7.59 20.46 6.13
CA ASN A 315 7.97 21.16 4.91
C ASN A 315 8.09 22.66 5.22
N GLY A 316 9.06 23.00 6.08
CA GLY A 316 9.46 24.38 6.33
C GLY A 316 10.29 24.95 5.18
N ALA A 317 10.40 26.28 5.13
CA ALA A 317 11.34 26.93 4.21
C ALA A 317 12.79 26.47 4.51
N PRO A 318 13.65 26.28 3.49
CA PRO A 318 15.03 25.81 3.71
C PRO A 318 15.87 26.70 4.64
N ASP A 319 15.54 27.99 4.74
CA ASP A 319 16.19 28.99 5.60
C ASP A 319 15.38 29.32 6.87
N ALA A 320 14.37 28.52 7.20
CA ALA A 320 13.55 28.72 8.39
C ALA A 320 14.37 28.54 9.68
N GLN A 321 14.19 29.47 10.62
CA GLN A 321 14.91 29.47 11.92
C GLN A 321 14.38 28.41 12.90
N PHE A 322 13.11 28.01 12.77
CA PHE A 322 12.40 27.20 13.77
C PHE A 322 11.65 25.99 13.17
N GLU A 323 11.62 25.85 11.85
CA GLU A 323 10.93 24.77 11.15
C GLU A 323 11.95 23.96 10.35
N ALA A 324 11.94 22.64 10.51
CA ALA A 324 12.77 21.77 9.70
C ALA A 324 12.20 21.67 8.27
N SER A 325 13.09 21.49 7.29
CA SER A 325 12.70 21.09 5.93
C SER A 325 13.20 19.67 5.69
N HIS A 326 12.36 18.69 6.01
CA HIS A 326 12.71 17.28 5.83
C HIS A 326 12.85 16.93 4.35
N LEU A 327 12.02 17.52 3.49
CA LEU A 327 12.11 17.34 2.03
C LEU A 327 13.43 17.90 1.47
N ALA A 328 13.92 19.03 1.99
CA ALA A 328 15.23 19.55 1.60
C ALA A 328 16.37 18.63 2.07
N SER A 329 16.25 18.07 3.28
CA SER A 329 17.22 17.11 3.82
C SER A 329 17.26 15.82 3.01
N GLU A 330 16.10 15.27 2.64
CA GLU A 330 15.99 14.12 1.75
C GLU A 330 16.55 14.43 0.35
N GLY A 331 16.19 15.59 -0.21
CA GLY A 331 16.68 16.08 -1.49
C GLY A 331 18.21 16.15 -1.55
N PHE A 332 18.88 16.53 -0.45
CA PHE A 332 20.34 16.51 -0.36
C PHE A 332 20.93 15.11 -0.56
N TYR A 333 20.48 14.11 0.20
CA TYR A 333 20.99 12.73 0.09
C TYR A 333 20.64 12.09 -1.25
N LEU A 334 19.46 12.40 -1.77
CA LEU A 334 19.00 11.98 -3.07
C LEU A 334 19.91 12.51 -4.19
N MET A 335 20.20 13.82 -4.18
CA MET A 335 21.07 14.44 -5.19
C MET A 335 22.53 13.98 -5.08
N ARG A 336 23.01 13.73 -3.86
CA ARG A 336 24.33 13.11 -3.64
C ARG A 336 24.40 11.73 -4.27
N SER A 337 23.40 10.88 -4.04
CA SER A 337 23.30 9.54 -4.62
C SER A 337 23.25 9.58 -6.15
N ARG A 338 22.48 10.52 -6.72
CA ARG A 338 22.41 10.73 -8.18
C ARG A 338 23.77 11.12 -8.77
N THR A 339 24.49 12.01 -8.11
CA THR A 339 25.84 12.43 -8.55
C THR A 339 26.80 11.24 -8.56
N GLN A 340 26.80 10.43 -7.50
CA GLN A 340 27.64 9.23 -7.39
C GLN A 340 27.27 8.16 -8.44
N LEU A 341 25.99 7.97 -8.75
CA LEU A 341 25.57 7.12 -9.87
C LEU A 341 26.18 7.60 -11.19
N ARG A 342 26.13 8.91 -11.48
CA ARG A 342 26.70 9.47 -12.72
C ARG A 342 28.22 9.38 -12.78
N GLU A 343 28.89 9.49 -11.65
CA GLU A 343 30.34 9.26 -11.56
C GLU A 343 30.67 7.81 -11.92
N ILE A 344 29.97 6.83 -11.34
CA ILE A 344 30.14 5.41 -11.65
C ILE A 344 29.87 5.14 -13.13
N THR A 345 28.80 5.68 -13.71
CA THR A 345 28.52 5.47 -15.14
C THR A 345 29.57 6.11 -16.03
N THR A 346 30.12 7.27 -15.65
CA THR A 346 31.24 7.90 -16.37
C THR A 346 32.52 7.04 -16.32
N ILE A 347 32.79 6.35 -15.21
CA ILE A 347 33.92 5.43 -15.10
C ILE A 347 33.70 4.19 -15.96
N LEU A 348 32.48 3.64 -16.00
CA LEU A 348 32.13 2.47 -16.83
C LEU A 348 32.28 2.73 -18.34
N GLN A 349 32.13 3.99 -18.79
CA GLN A 349 32.28 4.41 -20.19
C GLN A 349 33.74 4.45 -20.67
N LYS A 350 34.69 4.68 -19.76
CA LYS A 350 36.12 4.74 -20.07
C LYS A 350 36.69 3.34 -20.23
#